data_AF-A0A5S3SHA9-F1
#
_entry.id   AF-A0A5S3SHA9-F1
#
_cell.length_a   1.000
_cell.length_b   1.000
_cell.length_c   1.000
_cell.angle_alpha   90.00
_cell.angle_beta   90.00
_cell.angle_gamma   90.00
#
_symmetry.space_group_name_H-M   'P 1'
#
loop_
_entity.id
_entity.type
_entity.pdbx_description
1 polymer ?
#
loop_
_entity_poly.entity_id
_entity_poly.type
_entity_poly.pdbx_seq_one_letter_code
_entity_poly.pdbx_strand_id
1 'polypeptide(L)'
;MSLVYFRCKKSKTGKEVIQRLRDKGKIKNTRKGEVFQASDGEWYPLSEADMAHEPMDAVKYWNTTGRKHGAKSKEVREWMLDSNNYTLDHYSLNRSAGAKLKEGYKPPSK
;
A
#
# COMPACT_ATOMS: atom_id res chain seq x y z
N MET A 1 -7.81 -15.64 9.67
CA MET A 1 -8.59 -14.48 9.19
C MET A 1 -7.60 -13.41 8.75
N SER A 2 -7.35 -13.25 7.44
CA SER A 2 -6.42 -12.21 6.96
C SER A 2 -7.13 -10.86 7.07
N LEU A 3 -6.73 -10.03 8.03
CA LEU A 3 -7.44 -8.80 8.42
C LEU A 3 -7.22 -7.63 7.45
N VAL A 4 -6.35 -7.78 6.47
CA VAL A 4 -6.00 -6.73 5.49
C VAL A 4 -5.94 -7.34 4.10
N TYR A 5 -6.85 -6.91 3.23
CA TYR A 5 -6.82 -7.30 1.83
C TYR A 5 -5.62 -6.65 1.15
N PHE A 6 -4.66 -7.44 0.67
CA PHE A 6 -3.62 -6.91 -0.19
C PHE A 6 -4.27 -6.41 -1.49
N ARG A 7 -4.11 -5.13 -1.81
CA ARG A 7 -4.64 -4.55 -3.05
C ARG A 7 -3.65 -4.79 -4.18
N CYS A 8 -4.19 -5.18 -5.34
CA CYS A 8 -3.40 -5.37 -6.54
C CYS A 8 -3.28 -4.04 -7.30
N LYS A 9 -2.10 -3.76 -7.85
CA LYS A 9 -1.84 -2.61 -8.75
C LYS A 9 -2.76 -2.54 -9.97
N LYS A 10 -3.34 -3.67 -10.39
CA LYS A 10 -4.30 -3.75 -11.51
C LYS A 10 -5.74 -3.39 -11.12
N SER A 11 -6.03 -3.25 -9.82
CA SER A 11 -7.36 -2.84 -9.32
C SER A 11 -7.66 -1.37 -9.66
N LYS A 12 -8.93 -0.94 -9.49
CA LYS A 12 -9.31 0.47 -9.65
C LYS A 12 -8.44 1.39 -8.80
N THR A 13 -8.33 1.10 -7.49
CA THR A 13 -7.47 1.83 -6.55
C THR A 13 -6.01 1.82 -7.00
N GLY A 14 -5.48 0.67 -7.45
CA GLY A 14 -4.11 0.57 -7.94
C GLY A 14 -3.83 1.43 -9.18
N LYS A 15 -4.78 1.49 -10.12
CA LYS A 15 -4.68 2.35 -11.30
C LYS A 15 -4.69 3.83 -10.94
N GLU A 16 -5.52 4.24 -9.97
CA GLU A 16 -5.53 5.61 -9.45
C GLU A 16 -4.19 5.98 -8.80
N VAL A 17 -3.60 5.07 -8.02
CA VAL A 17 -2.26 5.25 -7.43
C VAL A 17 -1.21 5.45 -8.53
N ILE A 18 -1.19 4.58 -9.55
CA ILE A 18 -0.26 4.68 -10.68
C ILE A 18 -0.42 6.01 -11.40
N GLN A 19 -1.66 6.41 -11.73
CA GLN A 19 -1.92 7.67 -12.43
C GLN A 19 -1.41 8.86 -11.61
N ARG A 20 -1.76 8.92 -10.32
CA ARG A 20 -1.29 9.98 -9.42
C ARG A 20 0.24 10.03 -9.33
N LEU A 21 0.91 8.87 -9.30
CA LEU A 21 2.38 8.83 -9.26
C LEU A 21 3.02 9.23 -10.59
N ARG A 22 2.37 8.97 -11.74
CA ARG A 22 2.77 9.53 -13.04
C ARG A 22 2.66 11.05 -13.05
N ASP A 23 1.54 11.58 -12.59
CA ASP A 23 1.29 13.03 -12.54
C ASP A 23 2.30 13.75 -11.62
N LYS A 24 2.76 13.07 -10.57
CA LYS A 24 3.82 13.54 -9.66
C LYS A 24 5.25 13.33 -10.21
N GLY A 25 5.42 12.76 -11.40
CA GLY A 25 6.73 12.46 -11.99
C GLY A 25 7.50 11.33 -11.29
N LYS A 26 6.84 10.54 -10.45
CA LYS A 26 7.39 9.36 -9.75
C LYS A 26 7.28 8.06 -10.56
N ILE A 27 6.66 8.11 -11.74
CA ILE A 27 6.67 7.04 -12.73
C ILE A 27 7.13 7.63 -14.06
N LYS A 28 8.04 6.94 -14.75
CA LYS A 28 8.63 7.39 -16.01
C LYS A 28 8.66 6.24 -17.00
N ASN A 29 8.60 6.56 -18.29
CA ASN A 29 8.78 5.58 -19.35
C ASN A 29 10.24 5.64 -19.85
N THR A 30 10.88 4.49 -19.96
CA THR A 30 12.27 4.35 -20.44
C THR A 30 12.31 3.44 -21.65
N ARG A 31 13.45 3.37 -22.35
CA ARG A 31 13.65 2.42 -23.46
C ARG A 31 13.45 0.95 -23.05
N LYS A 32 13.57 0.63 -21.76
CA LYS A 32 13.42 -0.72 -21.19
C LYS A 32 12.03 -0.97 -20.59
N GLY A 33 11.13 0.01 -20.66
CA GLY A 33 9.78 -0.03 -20.07
C GLY A 33 9.58 1.00 -18.96
N GLU A 34 8.46 0.85 -18.24
CA GLU A 34 8.06 1.78 -17.19
C GLU A 34 8.79 1.51 -15.88
N VAL A 35 9.28 2.58 -15.27
CA VAL A 35 9.96 2.56 -13.97
C VAL A 35 9.24 3.48 -12.99
N PHE A 36 9.34 3.16 -11.70
CA PHE A 36 8.81 3.97 -10.61
C PHE A 36 9.91 4.24 -9.58
N GLN A 37 9.78 5.36 -8.87
CA GLN A 37 10.65 5.69 -7.76
C GLN A 37 10.13 5.05 -6.47
N ALA A 38 10.93 4.18 -5.86
CA ALA A 38 10.62 3.49 -4.61
C ALA A 38 10.88 4.37 -3.38
N SER A 39 10.61 3.83 -2.18
CA SER A 39 10.74 4.56 -0.91
C SER A 39 12.19 4.92 -0.55
N ASP A 40 13.17 4.18 -1.09
CA ASP A 40 14.60 4.44 -0.96
C ASP A 40 15.12 5.52 -1.93
N GLY A 41 14.26 6.02 -2.84
CA GLY A 41 14.61 7.03 -3.84
C GLY A 41 15.14 6.46 -5.14
N GLU A 42 15.36 5.14 -5.23
CA GLU A 42 15.86 4.45 -6.42
C GLU A 42 14.74 4.15 -7.41
N TRP A 43 15.11 3.94 -8.67
CA TRP A 43 14.17 3.65 -9.76
C TRP A 43 14.15 2.16 -10.10
N TYR A 44 12.98 1.55 -9.97
CA TYR A 44 12.76 0.13 -10.22
C TYR A 44 11.74 -0.09 -11.35
N PRO A 45 11.77 -1.24 -12.04
CA PRO A 45 10.74 -1.62 -12.99
C PRO A 45 9.35 -1.64 -12.35
N LEU A 46 8.33 -1.10 -13.01
CA LEU A 46 6.94 -1.11 -12.52
C LEU A 46 6.40 -2.54 -12.33
N SER A 47 6.99 -3.53 -12.99
CA SER A 47 6.71 -4.96 -12.77
C SER A 47 7.02 -5.42 -11.35
N GLU A 48 8.05 -4.83 -10.72
CA GLU A 48 8.52 -5.15 -9.36
C GLU A 48 7.84 -4.31 -8.27
N ALA A 49 6.99 -3.37 -8.66
CA ALA A 49 6.19 -2.58 -7.74
C ALA A 49 5.08 -3.40 -7.09
N ASP A 50 4.96 -3.26 -5.77
CA ASP A 50 3.80 -3.64 -4.96
C ASP A 50 3.09 -2.40 -4.42
N MET A 51 1.80 -2.55 -4.11
CA MET A 51 1.09 -1.52 -3.35
C MET A 51 1.54 -1.56 -1.89
N ALA A 52 2.08 -0.44 -1.43
CA ALA A 52 2.47 -0.22 -0.03
C ALA A 52 1.50 0.77 0.61
N HIS A 53 1.18 0.58 1.89
CA HIS A 53 0.35 1.54 2.62
C HIS A 53 1.22 2.69 3.12
N GLU A 54 0.88 3.92 2.76
CA GLU A 54 1.64 5.13 3.07
C GLU A 54 0.63 6.29 3.14
N PRO A 55 0.68 7.19 4.15
CA PRO A 55 1.70 7.31 5.22
C PRO A 55 1.47 6.45 6.46
N MET A 56 0.40 5.65 6.49
CA MET A 56 0.07 4.83 7.66
C MET A 56 0.06 3.35 7.29
N ASP A 57 0.93 2.58 7.93
CA ASP A 57 0.96 1.13 7.81
C ASP A 57 -0.38 0.48 8.15
N ALA A 58 -0.74 -0.58 7.43
CA ALA A 58 -1.99 -1.30 7.66
C ALA A 58 -2.10 -1.90 9.08
N VAL A 59 -0.98 -2.38 9.65
CA VAL A 59 -0.94 -2.88 11.03
C VAL A 59 -1.23 -1.75 12.01
N LYS A 60 -0.63 -0.58 11.80
CA LYS A 60 -0.82 0.61 12.64
C LYS A 60 -2.25 1.12 12.55
N TYR A 61 -2.81 1.23 11.34
CA TYR A 61 -4.21 1.59 11.13
C TYR A 61 -5.15 0.62 11.85
N TRP A 62 -4.92 -0.69 11.69
CA TRP A 62 -5.73 -1.72 12.34
C TRP A 62 -5.67 -1.62 13.88
N ASN A 63 -4.46 -1.54 14.44
CA ASN A 63 -4.26 -1.52 15.89
C ASN A 63 -4.83 -0.27 16.57
N THR A 64 -4.88 0.86 15.85
CA THR A 64 -5.35 2.16 16.38
C THR A 64 -6.83 2.43 16.12
N THR A 65 -7.30 2.11 14.91
CA THR A 65 -8.62 2.52 14.40
C THR A 65 -9.43 1.33 13.91
N GLY A 66 -8.91 0.57 12.94
CA GLY A 66 -9.68 -0.45 12.23
C GLY A 66 -10.29 -1.54 13.14
N ARG A 67 -9.56 -1.99 14.16
CA ARG A 67 -10.05 -3.02 15.09
C ARG A 67 -11.28 -2.61 15.91
N LYS A 68 -11.54 -1.30 16.06
CA LYS A 68 -12.69 -0.73 16.79
C LYS A 68 -13.99 -0.83 16.00
N HIS A 69 -13.90 -0.77 14.67
CA HIS A 69 -15.06 -0.89 13.78
C HIS A 69 -15.33 -2.35 13.40
N GLY A 70 -14.27 -3.17 13.32
CA GLY A 70 -14.33 -4.57 12.93
C GLY A 70 -13.92 -4.78 11.47
N ALA A 71 -13.40 -5.97 11.16
CA ALA A 71 -12.73 -6.28 9.89
C ALA A 71 -13.60 -6.12 8.63
N LYS A 72 -14.93 -6.27 8.79
CA LYS A 72 -15.91 -6.18 7.70
C LYS A 72 -16.73 -4.89 7.74
N SER A 73 -16.35 -3.94 8.59
CA SER A 73 -17.02 -2.64 8.69
C SER A 73 -16.88 -1.84 7.40
N LYS A 74 -17.82 -0.93 7.19
CA LYS A 74 -17.81 -0.03 6.03
C LYS A 74 -16.58 0.88 6.09
N GLU A 75 -16.22 1.34 7.28
CA GLU A 75 -15.11 2.24 7.55
C GLU A 75 -13.75 1.61 7.21
N VAL A 76 -13.51 0.36 7.64
CA VAL A 76 -12.29 -0.36 7.24
C VAL A 76 -12.26 -0.59 5.74
N ARG A 77 -13.40 -0.91 5.13
CA ARG A 77 -13.49 -1.13 3.68
C ARG A 77 -13.21 0.14 2.89
N GLU A 78 -13.73 1.29 3.32
CA GLU A 78 -13.49 2.60 2.73
C GLU A 78 -12.01 2.97 2.81
N TRP A 79 -11.37 2.79 3.97
CA TRP A 79 -9.94 3.03 4.13
C TRP A 79 -9.09 2.14 3.18
N MET A 80 -9.45 0.86 3.05
CA MET A 80 -8.80 -0.10 2.14
C MET A 80 -9.09 0.16 0.64
N LEU A 81 -10.05 1.02 0.30
CA LEU A 81 -10.41 1.35 -1.09
C LEU A 81 -9.90 2.73 -1.52
N ASP A 82 -9.57 3.57 -0.56
CA ASP A 82 -9.02 4.90 -0.80
C ASP A 82 -7.57 4.80 -1.32
N SER A 83 -7.36 5.27 -2.54
CA SER A 83 -6.06 5.28 -3.19
C SER A 83 -5.07 6.22 -2.49
N ASN A 84 -5.52 7.16 -1.67
CA ASN A 84 -4.64 8.05 -0.90
C ASN A 84 -3.91 7.36 0.24
N ASN A 85 -4.36 6.17 0.66
CA ASN A 85 -3.68 5.35 1.67
C ASN A 85 -2.59 4.45 1.08
N TYR A 86 -2.24 4.65 -0.19
CA TYR A 86 -1.31 3.79 -0.92
C TYR A 86 -0.24 4.58 -1.70
N THR A 87 0.93 3.96 -1.80
CA THR A 87 1.99 4.27 -2.77
C THR A 87 2.43 3.00 -3.49
N LEU A 88 3.39 3.12 -4.39
CA LEU A 88 4.15 1.99 -4.91
C LEU A 88 5.49 1.91 -4.21
N ASP A 89 5.88 0.70 -3.85
CA ASP A 89 7.22 0.42 -3.35
C ASP A 89 7.75 -0.89 -3.94
N HIS A 90 9.07 -1.07 -3.90
CA HIS A 90 9.69 -2.32 -4.32
C HIS A 90 9.26 -3.44 -3.36
N TYR A 91 8.87 -4.60 -3.88
CA TYR A 91 8.32 -5.71 -3.08
C TYR A 91 9.20 -6.09 -1.88
N SER A 92 10.52 -5.94 -1.99
CA SER A 92 11.48 -6.33 -0.95
C SER A 92 11.52 -5.28 0.17
N LEU A 93 11.43 -4.01 -0.20
CA LEU A 93 11.40 -2.89 0.74
C LEU A 93 10.08 -2.91 1.51
N ASN A 94 8.96 -3.06 0.80
CA ASN A 94 7.62 -3.16 1.39
C ASN A 94 7.54 -4.30 2.43
N ARG A 95 8.05 -5.49 2.07
CA ARG A 95 8.10 -6.65 2.99
C ARG A 95 9.02 -6.40 4.19
N SER A 96 10.18 -5.78 3.96
CA SER A 96 11.14 -5.44 5.01
C SER A 96 10.57 -4.40 5.99
N ALA A 97 9.87 -3.39 5.49
CA ALA A 97 9.21 -2.37 6.31
C ALA A 97 8.19 -3.02 7.27
N GLY A 98 7.35 -3.91 6.75
CA GLY A 98 6.41 -4.67 7.58
C GLY A 98 7.09 -5.50 8.67
N ALA A 99 8.20 -6.17 8.36
CA ALA A 99 8.97 -6.94 9.34
C ALA A 99 9.60 -6.06 10.44
N LYS A 100 9.99 -4.81 10.11
CA LYS A 100 10.58 -3.86 11.06
C LYS A 100 9.59 -3.29 12.06
N LEU A 101 8.28 -3.31 11.78
CA LEU A 101 7.26 -2.74 12.66
C LEU A 101 7.22 -3.40 14.06
N LYS A 102 7.78 -4.61 14.24
CA LYS A 102 7.76 -5.39 15.50
C LYS A 102 6.36 -5.52 16.15
N GLU A 103 5.31 -5.17 15.41
CA GLU A 103 3.93 -5.17 15.83
C GLU A 103 3.13 -6.14 14.97
N GLY A 104 2.31 -6.95 15.62
CA GLY A 104 1.34 -7.82 14.95
C GLY A 104 -0.06 -7.20 14.94
N TYR A 105 -0.94 -7.79 14.13
CA TYR A 105 -2.37 -7.49 14.18
C TYR A 105 -2.96 -7.92 15.53
N LYS A 106 -3.54 -6.96 16.26
CA LYS A 106 -4.32 -7.26 17.48
C LYS A 106 -5.69 -7.85 17.11
N PRO A 107 -6.35 -8.61 18.01
CA PRO A 107 -7.70 -9.08 17.74
C PRO A 107 -8.68 -7.89 17.58
N PRO A 108 -9.80 -8.07 16.84
CA PRO A 108 -10.91 -7.11 16.81
C PRO A 108 -11.37 -6.78 18.23
N SER A 109 -11.74 -5.53 18.49
CA SER A 109 -12.26 -5.09 19.80
C SER A 109 -13.78 -5.00 19.84
N LYS A 110 -14.45 -5.49 18.79
CA LYS A 110 -15.90 -5.45 18.61
C LYS A 110 -16.35 -6.75 17.95
#